data_AF-A0A1F4T7M8-F1
#
_entry.id   AF-A0A1F4T7M8-F1
#
_cell.length_a   1.000
_cell.length_b   1.000
_cell.length_c   1.000
_cell.angle_alpha   90.00
_cell.angle_beta   90.00
_cell.angle_gamma   90.00
#
_symmetry.space_group_name_H-M   'P 1'
#
loop_
_entity.id
_entity.type
_entity.pdbx_description
1 polymer ?
#
loop_
_entity_poly.entity_id
_entity_poly.type
_entity_poly.pdbx_seq_one_letter_code
_entity_poly.pdbx_strand_id
1 'polypeptide(L)' 'MNQWVVDIVQFTNTSPVFKGFGVLFVGAVALLFAWWMRRRWQEPLTGGFLVYIGVASFIVLYGIFMLIVQPHWWNPPY' A
#
# COMPACT_ATOMS: atom_id res chain seq x y z
N MET A 1 -14.75 24.05 14.26
CA MET A 1 -13.81 23.08 13.67
C MET A 1 -13.17 23.76 12.47
N ASN A 2 -11.84 23.82 12.37
CA ASN A 2 -11.17 24.54 11.28
C ASN A 2 -11.56 23.89 9.93
N GLN A 3 -12.09 24.68 8.99
CA GLN A 3 -12.49 24.16 7.66
C GLN A 3 -11.35 23.43 6.96
N TRP A 4 -10.12 23.93 7.14
CA TRP A 4 -8.92 23.30 6.61
C TRP A 4 -8.70 21.84 7.05
N VAL A 5 -9.08 21.50 8.29
CA VAL A 5 -8.99 20.13 8.81
C VAL A 5 -10.07 19.25 8.19
N VAL A 6 -11.26 19.81 7.96
CA VAL A 6 -12.39 19.10 7.33
C VAL A 6 -12.05 18.77 5.88
N ASP A 7 -11.47 19.71 5.14
CA ASP A 7 -11.10 19.53 3.73
C ASP A 7 -10.01 18.47 3.55
N ILE A 8 -9.01 18.44 4.44
CA ILE A 8 -7.96 17.40 4.41
C ILE A 8 -8.55 16.03 4.70
N VAL A 9 -9.38 15.92 5.75
CA VAL A 9 -10.01 14.64 6.10
C VAL A 9 -10.90 14.14 4.97
N GLN A 10 -11.66 15.04 4.32
CA GLN A 10 -12.43 14.68 3.13
C GLN A 10 -11.52 14.21 2.00
N PHE A 11 -10.48 14.97 1.64
CA PHE A 11 -9.55 14.58 0.58
C PHE A 11 -8.91 13.20 0.83
N THR A 12 -8.42 12.96 2.04
CA THR A 12 -7.83 11.67 2.45
C THR A 12 -8.84 10.51 2.37
N ASN A 13 -10.11 10.76 2.70
CA ASN A 13 -11.16 9.73 2.65
C ASN A 13 -11.83 9.54 1.28
N THR A 14 -11.82 10.53 0.40
CA THR A 14 -12.60 10.50 -0.85
C THR A 14 -11.77 10.49 -2.12
N SER A 15 -10.47 10.85 -2.08
CA SER A 15 -9.60 10.93 -3.26
C SER A 15 -8.93 9.60 -3.65
N PRO A 16 -9.34 8.90 -4.75
CA PRO A 16 -8.85 7.57 -5.20
C PRO A 16 -7.34 7.41 -5.13
N VAL A 17 -6.70 8.50 -5.53
CA VAL A 17 -5.27 8.70 -5.59
C VAL A 17 -4.66 8.57 -4.20
N PHE A 18 -5.21 9.21 -3.17
CA PHE A 18 -4.61 9.23 -1.83
C PHE A 18 -4.54 7.84 -1.19
N LYS A 19 -5.64 7.07 -1.15
CA LYS A 19 -5.57 5.73 -0.51
C LYS A 19 -4.83 4.73 -1.38
N GLY A 20 -4.92 4.81 -2.70
CA GLY A 20 -4.10 3.96 -3.57
C GLY A 20 -2.61 4.25 -3.44
N PHE A 21 -2.21 5.52 -3.32
CA PHE A 21 -0.84 5.90 -2.95
C PHE A 21 -0.46 5.39 -1.56
N GLY A 22 -1.37 5.40 -0.58
CA GLY A 22 -1.13 4.84 0.75
C GLY A 22 -0.79 3.35 0.70
N VAL A 23 -1.59 2.56 -0.03
CA VAL A 23 -1.33 1.12 -0.20
C VAL A 23 -0.02 0.86 -0.95
N LEU A 24 0.24 1.62 -2.00
CA LEU A 24 1.51 1.58 -2.74
C LEU A 24 2.72 1.88 -1.85
N PHE A 25 2.61 2.92 -1.02
CA PHE A 25 3.68 3.34 -0.13
C PHE A 25 3.99 2.26 0.92
N VAL A 26 2.95 1.69 1.55
CA VAL A 26 3.11 0.59 2.51
C VAL A 26 3.77 -0.62 1.84
N GLY A 27 3.32 -1.00 0.64
CA GLY A 27 3.91 -2.10 -0.10
C GLY A 27 5.37 -1.83 -0.51
N ALA A 28 5.71 -0.60 -0.91
CA ALA A 28 7.07 -0.20 -1.24
C ALA A 28 8.00 -0.25 -0.02
N VAL A 29 7.54 0.24 1.14
CA VAL A 29 8.28 0.13 2.41
C VAL A 29 8.48 -1.34 2.79
N ALA A 30 7.47 -2.18 2.62
CA ALA A 30 7.56 -3.62 2.89
C ALA A 30 8.62 -4.31 2.01
N LEU A 31 8.69 -3.96 0.72
CA LEU A 31 9.70 -4.46 -0.21
C LEU A 31 11.10 -3.91 0.09
N LEU A 32 11.22 -2.64 0.47
CA LEU A 32 12.49 -2.06 0.92
C LEU A 32 13.00 -2.76 2.19
N PHE A 33 12.09 -3.08 3.12
CA PHE A 33 12.43 -3.86 4.31
C PHE A 33 12.89 -5.27 3.94
N ALA A 34 12.20 -5.97 3.02
CA ALA A 34 12.67 -7.26 2.51
C ALA A 34 14.07 -7.14 1.89
N TRP A 35 14.30 -6.13 1.05
CA TRP A 35 15.59 -5.93 0.40
C TRP A 35 16.70 -5.64 1.41
N TRP A 36 16.41 -4.81 2.42
CA TRP A 36 17.32 -4.52 3.52
C TRP A 36 17.65 -5.77 4.34
N MET A 37 16.64 -6.57 4.71
CA MET A 37 16.84 -7.83 5.41
C MET A 37 17.67 -8.81 4.59
N ARG A 38 17.38 -8.99 3.30
CA ARG A 38 18.16 -9.86 2.41
C ARG A 38 19.64 -9.48 2.36
N ARG A 39 19.96 -8.18 2.49
CA ARG A 39 21.34 -7.68 2.43
C ARG A 39 22.06 -7.76 3.78
N ARG A 40 21.33 -7.68 4.89
CA ARG A 40 21.89 -7.64 6.27
C ARG A 40 21.88 -9.00 6.96
N TRP A 41 20.82 -9.78 6.79
CA TRP A 41 20.69 -11.13 7.30
C TRP A 41 21.08 -12.08 6.17
N GLN A 42 22.31 -12.59 6.25
CA GLN A 42 22.77 -13.74 5.45
C GLN A 42 22.08 -15.04 5.88
N GLU A 43 20.87 -14.96 6.44
CA GLU A 43 20.09 -16.13 6.80
C GLU A 43 19.57 -16.78 5.52
N PRO A 44 19.54 -18.12 5.46
CA PRO A 44 18.94 -18.83 4.34
C PRO A 44 17.50 -18.34 4.16
N LEU A 45 17.08 -18.13 2.91
CA LEU A 45 15.72 -17.70 2.54
C LEU A 45 14.71 -18.72 3.10
N THR A 46 14.29 -18.51 4.34
CA THR A 46 13.34 -19.36 5.05
C THR A 46 11.98 -19.16 4.41
N GLY A 47 11.15 -20.21 4.39
CA GLY A 47 9.84 -20.17 3.72
C GLY A 47 8.98 -18.98 4.15
N GLY A 48 9.04 -18.57 5.42
CA GLY A 48 8.33 -17.39 5.92
C GLY A 48 8.76 -16.07 5.27
N PHE A 49 10.04 -15.90 4.93
CA PHE A 49 10.52 -14.70 4.26
C PHE A 49 10.08 -14.63 2.79
N LEU A 50 10.00 -15.78 2.11
CA LEU A 50 9.44 -15.86 0.76
C LEU A 50 7.93 -15.54 0.75
N VAL A 51 7.19 -16.02 1.76
CA VAL A 51 5.77 -15.67 1.96
C VAL A 51 5.62 -14.17 2.20
N TYR A 52 6.48 -13.56 3.03
CA TYR A 52 6.46 -12.12 3.27
C TYR A 52 6.68 -11.32 1.98
N ILE A 53 7.67 -11.69 1.16
CA ILE A 53 7.91 -11.05 -0.14
C ILE A 53 6.68 -11.21 -1.05
N GLY A 54 6.12 -12.42 -1.13
CA GLY A 54 4.93 -12.69 -1.94
C GLY A 54 3.73 -11.82 -1.54
N VAL A 55 3.44 -11.72 -0.24
CA VAL A 55 2.36 -10.88 0.29
C VAL A 55 2.63 -9.40 0.01
N ALA A 56 3.86 -8.93 0.23
CA ALA A 56 4.24 -7.54 -0.04
C ALA A 56 4.08 -7.18 -1.53
N SER A 57 4.56 -8.05 -2.43
CA SER A 57 4.39 -7.89 -3.88
C SER A 57 2.92 -7.90 -4.29
N PHE A 58 2.11 -8.80 -3.72
CA PHE A 58 0.67 -8.85 -3.96
C PHE A 58 -0.02 -7.54 -3.54
N ILE A 59 0.30 -6.99 -2.36
CA ILE A 59 -0.25 -5.72 -1.87
C ILE A 59 0.10 -4.57 -2.82
N VAL A 60 1.34 -4.50 -3.31
CA VAL A 60 1.76 -3.47 -4.28
C VAL A 60 0.95 -3.58 -5.57
N LEU A 61 0.90 -4.78 -6.16
CA LEU A 61 0.18 -5.01 -7.42
C LEU A 61 -1.32 -4.73 -7.27
N TYR A 62 -1.91 -5.13 -6.15
CA TYR A 62 -3.30 -4.84 -5.82
C TYR A 62 -3.54 -3.34 -5.67
N GLY A 63 -2.66 -2.61 -4.99
CA GLY A 63 -2.72 -1.14 -4.90
C GLY A 63 -2.69 -0.46 -6.27
N ILE A 64 -1.82 -0.92 -7.18
CA ILE A 64 -1.75 -0.44 -8.57
C ILE A 64 -3.05 -0.76 -9.32
N PHE A 65 -3.53 -1.99 -9.22
CA PHE A 65 -4.76 -2.43 -9.89
C PHE A 65 -5.96 -1.57 -9.45
N MET A 66 -6.08 -1.29 -8.16
CA MET A 66 -7.15 -0.47 -7.59
C MET A 66 -7.08 0.98 -8.06
N LEU A 67 -5.88 1.53 -8.25
CA LEU A 67 -5.70 2.88 -8.79
C LEU A 67 -6.08 2.99 -10.28
N ILE A 68 -5.77 1.96 -11.08
CA ILE A 68 -5.93 2.00 -12.53
C ILE A 68 -7.33 1.52 -12.96
N VAL A 69 -7.80 0.42 -12.41
CA VAL A 69 -8.97 -0.32 -12.93
C VAL A 69 -10.26 0.03 -12.20
N GLN A 70 -10.21 0.28 -10.89
CA GLN A 70 -11.40 0.63 -10.11
C GLN A 70 -11.15 1.78 -9.13
N PRO A 71 -10.83 3.00 -9.58
CA PRO A 71 -10.52 4.11 -8.68
C PRO A 71 -11.66 4.44 -7.68
N HIS A 72 -12.90 4.06 -7.99
CA HIS A 72 -14.07 4.28 -7.14
C HIS A 72 -14.46 3.04 -6.30
N TRP A 73 -13.59 2.03 -6.17
CA TRP A 73 -13.85 0.79 -5.42
C TRP A 73 -14.31 1.02 -3.98
N TRP A 74 -13.88 2.14 -3.40
CA TRP A 74 -14.21 2.54 -2.04
C TRP A 74 -15.47 3.36 -1.94
N ASN A 75 -16.07 3.73 -3.07
CA ASN A 75 -17.24 4.58 -3.08
C ASN A 75 -18.38 3.63 -2.72
N PRO A 76 -18.95 3.77 -1.53
CA PRO A 76 -20.04 2.89 -1.15
C PRO A 76 -21.21 3.07 -2.15
N PRO A 77 -21.98 2.01 -2.43
CA PRO A 77 -23.04 2.05 -3.43
C PRO A 77 -24.22 2.87 -2.90
N TYR A 78 -24.15 4.19 -3.06
CA TYR A 78 -25.26 5.12 -2.80
C TYR A 78 -25.41 6.06 -3.99
#